data_AF-A0A7G8INF3-F1
#
_entry.id   AF-A0A7G8INF3-F1
#
_cell.length_a   1.000
_cell.length_b   1.000
_cell.length_c   1.000
_cell.angle_alpha   90.00
_cell.angle_beta   90.00
_cell.angle_gamma   90.00
#
_symmetry.space_group_name_H-M   'P 1'
#
loop_
_entity.id
_entity.type
_entity.pdbx_description
1 polymer ?
#
loop_
_entity_poly.entity_id
_entity_poly.type
_entity_poly.pdbx_seq_one_letter_code
_entity_poly.pdbx_strand_id
1 'polypeptide(L)'
;MALIVLLLASAAGQQAWSRQTQLTARFEQCMDQAPFKQSLKTAQPEHQLQPEDLQRHFDQFNEMFETTGLPPVWDGHQLVAWTTFHRVSIQVAKACHQQLNIQRPQRQLRGTYAKSVWDPDSAVWRDSESLPTTSLPSN
;
A
#
# COMPACT_ATOMS: atom_id res chain seq x y z
N MET A 1 38.29 13.79 -24.67
CA MET A 1 37.33 14.46 -23.77
C MET A 1 35.92 13.89 -23.88
N ALA A 2 35.27 13.88 -25.05
CA ALA A 2 33.88 13.43 -25.21
C ALA A 2 33.59 11.97 -24.74
N LEU A 3 34.48 11.02 -25.04
CA LEU A 3 34.29 9.62 -24.64
C LEU A 3 34.34 9.40 -23.11
N ILE A 4 35.22 10.16 -22.43
CA ILE A 4 35.36 10.12 -20.96
C ILE A 4 34.09 10.68 -20.31
N VAL A 5 33.53 11.76 -20.86
CA VAL A 5 32.27 12.35 -20.38
C VAL A 5 31.09 11.38 -20.55
N LEU A 6 31.00 10.68 -21.68
CA LEU A 6 29.98 9.66 -21.92
C LEU A 6 30.10 8.46 -20.96
N LEU A 7 31.32 7.98 -20.69
CA LEU A 7 31.57 6.88 -19.76
C LEU A 7 31.23 7.25 -18.31
N LEU A 8 31.53 8.48 -17.90
CA LEU A 8 31.16 8.97 -16.56
C LEU A 8 29.65 9.14 -16.40
N ALA A 9 28.98 9.65 -17.43
CA ALA A 9 27.51 9.81 -17.42
C ALA A 9 26.79 8.45 -17.35
N SER A 10 27.28 7.44 -18.09
CA SER A 10 26.70 6.09 -18.06
C SER A 10 26.94 5.40 -16.72
N ALA A 11 28.14 5.52 -16.14
CA ALA A 11 28.45 4.96 -14.81
C ALA A 11 27.59 5.61 -13.71
N ALA A 12 27.44 6.93 -13.73
CA ALA A 12 26.57 7.66 -12.79
C ALA A 12 25.10 7.25 -12.93
N GLY A 13 24.62 7.07 -14.17
CA GLY A 13 23.27 6.58 -14.45
C GLY A 13 23.03 5.17 -13.92
N GLN A 14 23.97 4.25 -14.14
CA GLN A 14 23.90 2.87 -13.63
C GLN A 14 23.88 2.83 -12.10
N GLN A 15 24.71 3.65 -11.45
CA GLN A 15 24.75 3.73 -9.99
C GLN A 15 23.47 4.36 -9.40
N ALA A 16 22.93 5.40 -10.03
CA ALA A 16 21.67 6.00 -9.59
C ALA A 16 20.51 5.01 -9.73
N TRP A 17 20.46 4.27 -10.84
CA TRP A 17 19.46 3.22 -11.05
C TRP A 17 19.59 2.10 -10.02
N SER A 18 20.80 1.57 -9.78
CA SER A 18 20.99 0.49 -8.80
C SER A 18 20.56 0.90 -7.39
N ARG A 19 20.87 2.14 -6.98
CA ARG A 19 20.40 2.71 -5.71
C ARG A 19 18.87 2.82 -5.66
N GLN A 20 18.23 3.28 -6.74
CA GLN A 20 16.78 3.40 -6.83
C GLN A 20 16.10 2.02 -6.71
N THR A 21 16.65 1.01 -7.37
CA THR A 21 16.18 -0.39 -7.30
C THR A 21 16.32 -0.95 -5.89
N GLN A 22 17.48 -0.76 -5.25
CA GLN A 22 17.71 -1.21 -3.87
C GLN A 22 16.77 -0.51 -2.88
N LEU A 23 16.56 0.80 -3.02
CA LEU A 23 15.63 1.56 -2.19
C LEU A 23 14.20 1.04 -2.37
N THR A 24 13.79 0.75 -3.61
CA THR A 24 12.47 0.18 -3.91
C THR A 24 12.29 -1.20 -3.27
N ALA A 25 13.30 -2.08 -3.34
CA ALA A 25 13.23 -3.40 -2.70
C ALA A 25 13.13 -3.30 -1.17
N ARG A 26 13.87 -2.37 -0.54
CA ARG A 26 13.76 -2.12 0.90
C ARG A 26 12.40 -1.54 1.30
N PHE A 27 11.85 -0.65 0.48
CA PHE A 27 10.51 -0.12 0.68
C PHE A 27 9.46 -1.23 0.58
N GLU A 28 9.56 -2.09 -0.43
CA GLU A 28 8.68 -3.24 -0.59
C GLU A 28 8.72 -4.18 0.62
N GLN A 29 9.91 -4.48 1.13
CA GLN A 29 10.07 -5.29 2.34
C GLN A 29 9.47 -4.60 3.56
N CYS A 30 9.65 -3.29 3.72
CA CYS A 30 9.02 -2.57 4.82
C CYS A 30 7.48 -2.60 4.73
N MET A 31 6.95 -2.55 3.51
CA MET A 31 5.52 -2.65 3.24
C MET A 31 4.95 -4.05 3.46
N ASP A 32 5.75 -5.06 3.83
CA ASP A 32 5.24 -6.42 4.04
C ASP A 32 4.11 -6.48 5.07
N GLN A 33 4.11 -5.61 6.07
CA GLN A 33 3.07 -5.51 7.09
C GLN A 33 1.81 -4.74 6.63
N ALA A 34 1.79 -4.18 5.42
CA ALA A 34 0.62 -3.47 4.91
C ALA A 34 -0.55 -4.44 4.68
N PRO A 35 -1.80 -4.05 4.99
CA PRO A 35 -2.98 -4.89 4.80
C PRO A 35 -3.07 -5.53 3.42
N PHE A 36 -2.80 -4.79 2.34
CA PHE A 36 -2.84 -5.35 0.98
C PHE A 36 -1.76 -6.39 0.69
N LYS A 37 -0.62 -6.38 1.40
CA LYS A 37 0.39 -7.45 1.29
C LYS A 37 -0.02 -8.67 2.11
N GLN A 38 -0.63 -8.44 3.27
CA GLN A 38 -1.09 -9.52 4.16
C GLN A 38 -2.29 -10.26 3.57
N SER A 39 -3.28 -9.54 3.04
CA SER A 39 -4.49 -10.15 2.45
C SER A 39 -4.19 -11.03 1.23
N LEU A 40 -3.11 -10.75 0.50
CA LEU A 40 -2.62 -11.59 -0.61
C LEU A 40 -1.94 -12.88 -0.13
N LYS A 41 -1.47 -12.93 1.11
CA LYS A 41 -0.80 -14.10 1.72
C LYS A 41 -1.78 -15.02 2.44
N THR A 42 -2.97 -14.53 2.78
CA THR A 42 -4.03 -15.27 3.47
C THR A 42 -4.94 -16.03 2.51
N ALA A 43 -5.61 -17.07 3.02
CA ALA A 43 -6.57 -17.83 2.23
C ALA A 43 -7.73 -16.94 1.79
N GLN A 44 -8.15 -17.11 0.53
CA GLN A 44 -9.29 -16.39 -0.03
C GLN A 44 -10.59 -16.80 0.68
N PRO A 45 -11.61 -15.92 0.73
CA PRO A 45 -12.85 -16.19 1.46
C PRO A 45 -13.55 -17.48 1.01
N GLU A 46 -13.43 -17.88 -0.26
CA GLU A 46 -14.00 -19.13 -0.79
C GLU A 46 -13.40 -20.40 -0.14
N HIS A 47 -12.24 -20.29 0.48
CA HIS A 47 -11.59 -21.38 1.21
C HIS A 47 -11.81 -21.31 2.73
N GLN A 48 -12.37 -20.21 3.25
CA GLN A 48 -12.58 -20.00 4.68
C GLN A 48 -14.06 -20.02 5.08
N LEU A 49 -14.95 -19.61 4.16
CA LEU A 49 -16.38 -19.54 4.40
C LEU A 49 -17.04 -20.89 4.13
N GLN A 50 -17.89 -21.31 5.06
CA GLN A 50 -18.75 -22.47 4.85
C GLN A 50 -20.05 -22.06 4.13
N PRO A 51 -20.70 -22.98 3.39
CA PRO A 51 -21.94 -22.69 2.67
C PRO A 51 -23.03 -22.03 3.55
N GLU A 52 -23.16 -22.47 4.79
CA GLU A 52 -24.09 -21.93 5.79
C GLU A 52 -23.82 -20.47 6.19
N ASP A 53 -22.60 -19.97 5.98
CA ASP A 53 -22.19 -18.61 6.34
C ASP A 53 -22.32 -17.60 5.19
N LEU A 54 -22.53 -18.09 3.96
CA LEU A 54 -22.50 -17.26 2.75
C LEU A 54 -23.55 -16.15 2.76
N GLN A 55 -24.80 -16.46 3.17
CA GLN A 55 -25.86 -15.45 3.18
C GLN A 55 -25.50 -14.28 4.10
N ARG A 56 -25.08 -14.59 5.33
CA ARG A 56 -24.64 -13.60 6.31
C ARG A 56 -23.46 -12.77 5.80
N HIS A 57 -22.52 -13.40 5.11
CA HIS A 57 -21.38 -12.70 4.51
C HIS A 57 -21.83 -11.72 3.41
N PHE A 58 -22.78 -12.11 2.55
CA PHE A 58 -23.34 -11.22 1.54
C PHE A 58 -24.16 -10.08 2.16
N ASP A 59 -24.91 -10.34 3.22
CA ASP A 59 -25.67 -9.31 3.93
C ASP A 59 -24.70 -8.26 4.52
N GLN A 60 -23.62 -8.70 5.17
CA GLN A 60 -22.57 -7.83 5.69
C GLN A 60 -21.88 -7.03 4.56
N PHE A 61 -21.63 -7.66 3.42
CA PHE A 61 -21.08 -6.98 2.25
C PHE A 61 -22.00 -5.84 1.80
N ASN A 62 -23.30 -6.14 1.63
CA ASN A 62 -24.30 -5.19 1.17
C ASN A 62 -24.45 -4.03 2.15
N GLU A 63 -24.53 -4.31 3.45
CA GLU A 63 -24.63 -3.28 4.50
C GLU A 63 -23.45 -2.30 4.43
N MET A 64 -22.22 -2.80 4.31
CA MET A 64 -21.03 -1.94 4.19
C MET A 64 -21.03 -1.14 2.88
N PHE A 65 -21.44 -1.75 1.78
CA PHE A 65 -21.54 -1.08 0.49
C PHE A 65 -22.57 0.04 0.51
N GLU A 66 -23.77 -0.22 1.04
CA GLU A 66 -24.83 0.78 1.18
C GLU A 66 -24.42 1.94 2.10
N THR A 67 -23.69 1.63 3.19
CA THR A 67 -23.22 2.63 4.15
C THR A 67 -22.11 3.51 3.59
N THR A 68 -21.17 2.93 2.86
CA THR A 68 -19.93 3.62 2.46
C THR A 68 -19.89 4.03 0.99
N GLY A 69 -20.77 3.47 0.16
CA GLY A 69 -20.76 3.61 -1.30
C GLY A 69 -19.57 2.92 -1.99
N LEU A 70 -18.75 2.17 -1.25
CA LEU A 70 -17.55 1.51 -1.76
C LEU A 70 -17.57 0.01 -1.43
N PRO A 71 -17.10 -0.85 -2.35
CA PRO A 71 -17.08 -2.28 -2.09
C PRO A 71 -16.13 -2.59 -0.93
N PRO A 72 -16.59 -3.29 0.14
CA PRO A 72 -15.71 -3.72 1.21
C PRO A 72 -14.65 -4.70 0.70
N VAL A 73 -13.55 -4.79 1.43
CA VAL A 73 -12.38 -5.61 1.09
C VAL A 73 -12.24 -6.74 2.09
N TRP A 74 -11.86 -7.91 1.62
CA TRP A 74 -11.41 -9.00 2.49
C TRP A 74 -9.97 -8.73 2.95
N ASP A 75 -9.76 -8.56 4.25
CA ASP A 75 -8.42 -8.31 4.83
C ASP A 75 -7.58 -9.58 5.03
N GLY A 76 -8.17 -10.75 4.76
CA GLY A 76 -7.60 -12.06 5.05
C GLY A 76 -8.38 -12.84 6.10
N HIS A 77 -9.23 -12.17 6.87
CA HIS A 77 -10.03 -12.73 7.96
C HIS A 77 -11.50 -12.31 7.92
N GLN A 78 -11.78 -11.08 7.49
CA GLN A 78 -13.13 -10.52 7.46
C GLN A 78 -13.30 -9.44 6.40
N LEU A 79 -14.55 -9.04 6.15
CA LEU A 79 -14.85 -7.83 5.39
C LEU A 79 -14.51 -6.60 6.23
N VAL A 80 -13.79 -5.67 5.61
CA VAL A 80 -13.48 -4.35 6.17
C VAL A 80 -13.83 -3.26 5.16
N ALA A 81 -14.19 -2.08 5.66
CA ALA A 81 -14.45 -0.94 4.79
C ALA A 81 -13.21 -0.58 3.95
N TRP A 82 -13.41 -0.34 2.65
CA TRP A 82 -12.35 0.04 1.70
C TRP A 82 -11.47 1.19 2.22
N THR A 83 -12.10 2.22 2.77
CA THR A 83 -11.43 3.42 3.29
C THR A 83 -10.53 3.09 4.49
N THR A 84 -10.98 2.24 5.40
CA THR A 84 -10.17 1.76 6.53
C THR A 84 -8.97 0.97 6.04
N PHE A 85 -9.19 0.00 5.13
CA PHE A 85 -8.13 -0.83 4.57
C PHE A 85 -7.02 0.00 3.90
N HIS A 86 -7.40 1.00 3.11
CA HIS A 86 -6.46 1.89 2.44
C HIS A 86 -5.75 2.82 3.42
N ARG A 87 -6.46 3.36 4.43
CA ARG A 87 -5.86 4.22 5.46
C ARG A 87 -4.75 3.50 6.22
N VAL A 88 -5.02 2.28 6.68
CA VAL A 88 -4.02 1.47 7.41
C VAL A 88 -2.81 1.18 6.51
N SER A 89 -3.04 0.87 5.23
CA SER A 89 -1.96 0.67 4.26
C SER A 89 -1.09 1.92 4.07
N ILE A 90 -1.70 3.11 4.04
CA ILE A 90 -1.00 4.39 3.94
C ILE A 90 -0.23 4.71 5.23
N GLN A 91 -0.74 4.36 6.40
CA GLN A 91 -0.02 4.53 7.67
C GLN A 91 1.26 3.67 7.72
N VAL A 92 1.20 2.44 7.21
CA VAL A 92 2.41 1.61 7.03
C VAL A 92 3.37 2.29 6.05
N ALA A 93 2.88 2.79 4.91
CA ALA A 93 3.70 3.50 3.93
C ALA A 93 4.39 4.75 4.53
N LYS A 94 3.69 5.50 5.38
CA LYS A 94 4.24 6.64 6.15
C LYS A 94 5.42 6.23 7.02
N ALA A 95 5.25 5.18 7.83
CA ALA A 95 6.31 4.66 8.67
C ALA A 95 7.52 4.21 7.83
N CYS A 96 7.27 3.53 6.70
CA CYS A 96 8.31 3.10 5.78
C CYS A 96 9.05 4.25 5.10
N HIS A 97 8.35 5.32 4.74
CA HIS A 97 8.99 6.54 4.23
C HIS A 97 9.92 7.17 5.25
N GLN A 98 9.48 7.29 6.50
CA GLN A 98 10.29 7.83 7.57
C GLN A 98 11.54 6.96 7.82
N GLN A 99 11.35 5.64 7.94
CA GLN A 99 12.44 4.70 8.20
C GLN A 99 13.50 4.68 7.08
N LEU A 100 13.09 4.85 5.82
CA LEU A 100 13.97 4.79 4.65
C LEU A 100 14.35 6.17 4.11
N ASN A 101 13.93 7.24 4.78
CA ASN A 101 14.12 8.64 4.36
C ASN A 101 13.67 8.91 2.91
N ILE A 102 12.47 8.44 2.56
CA ILE A 102 11.82 8.69 1.26
C ILE A 102 10.95 9.93 1.40
N GLN A 103 11.22 10.95 0.58
CA GLN A 103 10.51 12.23 0.60
C GLN A 103 9.66 12.45 -0.66
N ARG A 104 10.10 11.88 -1.78
CA ARG A 104 9.47 11.99 -3.11
C ARG A 104 9.39 10.60 -3.74
N PRO A 105 8.49 9.73 -3.26
CA PRO A 105 8.39 8.33 -3.69
C PRO A 105 8.23 8.20 -5.21
N GLN A 106 7.48 9.07 -5.88
CA GLN A 106 7.36 9.03 -7.35
C GLN A 106 8.68 9.23 -8.11
N ARG A 107 9.67 9.89 -7.49
CA ARG A 107 11.01 10.10 -8.06
C ARG A 107 12.06 9.11 -7.53
N GLN A 108 11.86 8.62 -6.32
CA GLN A 108 12.84 7.79 -5.59
C GLN A 108 12.55 6.28 -5.70
N LEU A 109 11.31 5.89 -5.95
CA LEU A 109 10.88 4.50 -6.06
C LEU A 109 10.57 4.15 -7.51
N ARG A 110 10.38 2.85 -7.78
CA ARG A 110 10.07 2.30 -9.11
C ARG A 110 8.79 1.48 -9.09
N GLY A 111 8.26 1.23 -10.29
CA GLY A 111 7.13 0.32 -10.49
C GLY A 111 5.85 0.78 -9.78
N THR A 112 5.15 -0.16 -9.15
CA THR A 112 3.89 0.10 -8.43
C THR A 112 4.06 1.09 -7.27
N TYR A 113 5.26 1.16 -6.68
CA TYR A 113 5.57 2.08 -5.59
C TYR A 113 5.92 3.50 -6.04
N ALA A 114 6.07 3.74 -7.34
CA ALA A 114 6.20 5.08 -7.90
C ALA A 114 4.84 5.74 -8.23
N LYS A 115 3.72 5.06 -7.97
CA LYS A 115 2.38 5.60 -8.19
C LYS A 115 2.04 6.69 -7.17
N SER A 116 1.14 7.60 -7.57
CA SER A 116 0.76 8.76 -6.75
C SER A 116 0.11 8.41 -5.43
N VAL A 117 -0.55 7.25 -5.30
CA VAL A 117 -1.19 6.82 -4.04
C VAL A 117 -0.20 6.72 -2.86
N TRP A 118 1.08 6.51 -3.15
CA TRP A 118 2.13 6.49 -2.13
C TRP A 118 2.73 7.87 -1.89
N ASP A 119 2.38 8.89 -2.66
CA ASP A 119 2.96 10.21 -2.55
C ASP A 119 2.28 11.04 -1.44
N PRO A 120 3.05 11.69 -0.53
CA PRO A 120 2.51 12.57 0.49
C PRO A 120 1.62 13.70 -0.04
N ASP A 121 1.84 14.14 -1.27
CA ASP A 121 1.08 15.23 -1.89
C ASP A 121 -0.22 14.75 -2.57
N SER A 122 -0.50 13.44 -2.56
CA SER A 122 -1.72 12.90 -3.16
C SER A 122 -2.95 13.12 -2.30
N ALA A 123 -4.12 13.24 -2.94
CA ALA A 123 -5.39 13.39 -2.23
C ALA A 123 -5.64 12.22 -1.29
N VAL A 124 -5.46 10.99 -1.78
CA VAL A 124 -5.66 9.75 -1.01
C VAL A 124 -4.76 9.70 0.24
N TRP A 125 -3.52 10.20 0.14
CA TRP A 125 -2.62 10.30 1.29
C TRP A 125 -3.10 11.31 2.33
N ARG A 126 -3.52 12.51 1.90
CA ARG A 126 -4.03 13.55 2.82
C ARG A 126 -5.37 13.16 3.43
N ASP A 127 -6.26 12.52 2.68
CA ASP A 127 -7.56 12.06 3.17
C ASP A 127 -7.41 10.94 4.21
N SER A 128 -6.29 10.20 4.19
CA SER A 128 -5.95 9.25 5.26
C SER A 128 -5.67 9.92 6.61
N GLU A 129 -5.40 11.25 6.63
CA GLU A 129 -5.06 12.04 7.82
C GLU A 129 -6.28 12.70 8.47
N SER A 130 -7.37 12.87 7.73
CA SER A 130 -8.53 13.68 8.15
C SER A 130 -9.60 12.90 8.90
N LEU A 131 -9.46 11.58 9.06
CA LEU A 131 -10.47 10.71 9.69
C LEU A 131 -10.04 10.29 11.11
N PRO A 132 -10.94 10.31 12.11
CA PRO A 132 -10.61 10.06 13.52
C PRO A 132 -9.90 8.71 13.75
N THR A 133 -8.89 8.72 14.62
CA THR A 133 -8.05 7.55 14.97
C THR A 133 -8.80 6.46 15.76
N THR A 134 -10.03 6.74 16.22
CA THR A 134 -10.84 5.83 17.05
C THR A 134 -11.38 4.59 16.32
N SER A 135 -11.11 4.42 15.03
CA SER A 135 -11.58 3.28 14.23
C SER A 135 -10.50 2.24 13.91
N LEU A 136 -9.35 2.26 14.59
CA LEU A 136 -8.32 1.22 14.42
C LEU A 136 -8.58 0.11 15.43
N PRO A 137 -8.71 -1.17 15.00
CA PRO A 137 -8.74 -2.28 15.94
C PRO A 137 -7.39 -2.31 16.67
N SER A 138 -7.44 -2.34 18.01
CA SER A 138 -6.28 -2.59 18.84
C SER A 138 -5.72 -3.97 18.51
N ASN A 139 -4.40 -4.06 18.29
CA ASN A 139 -3.67 -5.33 18.22
C ASN A 139 -3.84 -6.15 19.51
#